data_AF-A0A3P7WY43-F1
#
_entry.id   AF-A0A3P7WY43-F1
#
_cell.length_a   1.000
_cell.length_b   1.000
_cell.length_c   1.000
_cell.angle_alpha   90.00
_cell.angle_beta   90.00
_cell.angle_gamma   90.00
#
_symmetry.space_group_name_H-M   'P 1'
#
loop_
_entity.id
_entity.type
_entity.pdbx_description
1 polymer ?
#
loop_
_entity_poly.entity_id
_entity_poly.type
_entity_poly.pdbx_seq_one_letter_code
_entity_poly.pdbx_strand_id
1 'polypeptide(L)'
;MTSSFSLPCYRSSINIVKVIDDDGESWECGTDAFSKYISENQIELDCPHLKKSVNGCCIKHDKCYDDQMGRKFCDDTFCSCLDVRSDVCNNENGPLFCGMVRQFGLEAYLRSGNNTSSNITLIIEEQQQVRSRAHVLKGSFQRLISKMYAMNNKRCSIIYSISPPSNC
;
A
#
# COMPACT_ATOMS: atom_id res chain seq x y z
N MET A 1 -59.41 -9.68 -2.60
CA MET A 1 -59.07 -9.42 -1.18
C MET A 1 -58.22 -10.57 -0.70
N THR A 2 -56.89 -10.44 -0.78
CA THR A 2 -55.95 -11.43 -0.24
C THR A 2 -55.12 -10.74 0.83
N SER A 3 -55.30 -11.22 2.04
CA SER A 3 -54.80 -10.66 3.30
C SER A 3 -53.30 -10.87 3.44
N SER A 4 -52.62 -9.80 3.85
CA SER A 4 -51.25 -9.76 4.29
C SER A 4 -51.05 -10.60 5.55
N PHE A 5 -50.03 -11.45 5.56
CA PHE A 5 -49.42 -11.97 6.78
C PHE A 5 -47.90 -11.77 6.67
N SER A 6 -47.40 -10.77 7.39
CA SER A 6 -45.98 -10.62 7.70
C SER A 6 -45.59 -11.59 8.81
N LEU A 7 -44.52 -12.37 8.62
CA LEU A 7 -43.81 -13.14 9.66
C LEU A 7 -42.33 -13.34 9.21
N PRO A 8 -41.38 -13.59 10.14
CA PRO A 8 -40.35 -12.63 10.52
C PRO A 8 -38.93 -12.98 10.05
N CYS A 9 -37.99 -12.05 10.21
CA CYS A 9 -36.55 -12.27 10.01
C CYS A 9 -36.06 -13.50 10.77
N TYR A 10 -35.74 -14.57 10.05
CA TYR A 10 -35.17 -15.79 10.59
C TYR A 10 -33.69 -15.57 10.93
N ARG A 11 -33.39 -15.44 12.22
CA ARG A 11 -32.03 -15.49 12.75
C ARG A 11 -31.59 -16.96 12.74
N SER A 12 -30.81 -17.35 11.74
CA SER A 12 -30.19 -18.68 11.75
C SER A 12 -28.79 -18.58 12.34
N SER A 13 -28.64 -19.09 13.56
CA SER A 13 -27.37 -19.41 14.19
C SER A 13 -26.72 -20.56 13.41
N ILE A 14 -25.91 -20.23 12.41
CA ILE A 14 -25.02 -21.21 11.77
C ILE A 14 -23.77 -21.31 12.63
N ASN A 15 -23.55 -22.50 13.18
CA ASN A 15 -22.31 -22.90 13.82
C ASN A 15 -21.15 -22.61 12.86
N ILE A 16 -20.39 -21.55 13.14
CA ILE A 16 -19.09 -21.31 12.52
C ILE A 16 -18.19 -22.43 13.01
N VAL A 17 -18.16 -23.53 12.25
CA VAL A 17 -16.93 -24.30 12.13
C VAL A 17 -15.90 -23.28 11.71
N LYS A 18 -15.03 -22.91 12.65
CA LYS A 18 -13.83 -22.13 12.40
C LYS A 18 -13.01 -22.92 11.39
N VAL A 19 -13.21 -22.62 10.10
CA VAL A 19 -12.20 -22.88 9.09
C VAL A 19 -11.09 -21.89 9.40
N ILE A 20 -10.20 -22.31 10.31
CA ILE A 20 -8.89 -21.69 10.46
C ILE A 20 -8.12 -22.22 9.28
N ASP A 21 -8.07 -21.42 8.22
CA ASP A 21 -7.04 -21.44 7.19
C ASP A 21 -6.95 -20.00 6.65
N ASP A 22 -6.59 -19.07 7.55
CA ASP A 22 -6.03 -17.77 7.19
C ASP A 22 -4.65 -17.71 7.84
N ASP A 23 -3.66 -18.33 7.20
CA ASP A 23 -2.25 -18.01 7.40
C ASP A 23 -1.86 -16.73 6.62
N GLY A 24 -2.83 -15.85 6.33
CA GLY A 24 -2.65 -14.56 5.68
C GLY A 24 -1.86 -13.61 6.57
N GLU A 25 -0.55 -13.56 6.35
CA GLU A 25 0.30 -12.48 6.88
C GLU A 25 -0.35 -11.12 6.60
N SER A 26 -0.43 -10.27 7.63
CA SER A 26 -0.96 -8.92 7.50
C SER A 26 -0.19 -8.14 6.44
N TRP A 27 -0.89 -7.27 5.72
CA TRP A 27 -0.24 -6.43 4.72
C TRP A 27 0.59 -5.33 5.40
N GLU A 28 1.90 -5.34 5.13
CA GLU A 28 2.88 -4.47 5.79
C GLU A 28 3.43 -3.37 4.88
N CYS A 29 3.16 -3.39 3.57
CA CYS A 29 3.68 -2.35 2.67
C CYS A 29 3.02 -0.97 2.91
N GLY A 30 3.52 -0.17 3.83
CA GLY A 30 3.05 1.19 4.09
C GLY A 30 3.34 1.65 5.51
N THR A 31 3.35 2.96 5.73
CA THR A 31 3.69 3.55 7.04
C THR A 31 2.51 3.72 7.98
N ASP A 32 1.29 3.71 7.44
CA ASP A 32 0.04 3.95 8.15
C ASP A 32 -1.12 3.19 7.48
N ALA A 33 -2.28 3.16 8.14
CA ALA A 33 -3.43 2.40 7.64
C ALA A 33 -3.90 2.81 6.24
N PHE A 34 -3.81 4.11 5.89
CA PHE A 34 -4.25 4.59 4.59
C PHE A 34 -3.28 4.15 3.49
N SER A 35 -1.97 4.35 3.70
CA SER A 35 -0.95 3.93 2.73
C SER A 35 -0.91 2.42 2.55
N LYS A 36 -1.10 1.64 3.63
CA LYS A 36 -1.24 0.17 3.58
C LYS A 36 -2.45 -0.26 2.76
N TYR A 37 -3.62 0.34 2.98
CA TYR A 37 -4.82 0.02 2.21
C TYR A 37 -4.64 0.29 0.71
N ILE A 38 -4.05 1.43 0.35
CA ILE A 38 -3.87 1.82 -1.05
C ILE A 38 -2.87 0.89 -1.76
N SER A 39 -1.74 0.58 -1.12
CA SER A 39 -0.72 -0.29 -1.72
C SER A 39 -1.21 -1.73 -1.85
N GLU A 40 -1.98 -2.23 -0.89
CA GLU A 40 -2.59 -3.56 -0.94
C GLU A 40 -3.52 -3.67 -2.14
N ASN A 41 -4.46 -2.71 -2.27
CA ASN A 41 -5.41 -2.68 -3.36
C ASN A 41 -4.74 -2.61 -4.73
N GLN A 42 -3.63 -1.85 -4.87
CA GLN A 42 -2.89 -1.78 -6.13
C GLN A 42 -2.34 -3.16 -6.52
N ILE A 43 -1.73 -3.88 -5.59
CA ILE A 43 -1.15 -5.20 -5.84
C ILE A 43 -2.23 -6.26 -6.06
N GLU A 44 -3.34 -6.21 -5.32
CA GLU A 44 -4.48 -7.13 -5.53
C GLU A 44 -5.11 -7.00 -6.91
N LEU A 45 -5.11 -5.79 -7.50
CA LEU A 45 -5.69 -5.55 -8.82
C LEU A 45 -4.74 -5.93 -9.96
N ASP A 46 -3.48 -5.49 -9.88
CA ASP A 46 -2.54 -5.67 -10.99
C ASP A 46 -1.88 -7.05 -10.96
N CYS A 47 -1.63 -7.54 -9.75
CA CYS A 47 -0.63 -8.58 -9.47
C CYS A 47 -1.02 -9.50 -8.30
N PRO A 48 -2.27 -10.00 -8.20
CA PRO A 48 -2.75 -10.71 -7.00
C PRO A 48 -1.91 -11.95 -6.67
N HIS A 49 -1.40 -12.64 -7.69
CA HIS A 49 -0.54 -13.82 -7.54
C HIS A 49 0.83 -13.51 -6.91
N LEU A 50 1.25 -12.24 -6.89
CA LEU A 50 2.50 -11.80 -6.26
C LEU A 50 2.28 -11.13 -4.89
N LYS A 51 1.04 -11.00 -4.41
CA LYS A 51 0.72 -10.32 -3.14
C LYS A 51 1.61 -10.79 -2.00
N LYS A 52 1.71 -12.10 -1.78
CA LYS A 52 2.56 -12.70 -0.75
C LYS A 52 4.04 -12.37 -0.93
N SER A 53 4.53 -12.42 -2.17
CA SER A 53 5.94 -12.11 -2.49
C SER A 53 6.29 -10.64 -2.25
N VAL A 54 5.42 -9.72 -2.69
CA VAL A 54 5.59 -8.27 -2.49
C VAL A 54 5.51 -7.92 -1.01
N ASN A 55 4.55 -8.48 -0.28
CA ASN A 55 4.43 -8.27 1.16
C ASN A 55 5.69 -8.74 1.90
N GLY A 56 6.22 -9.91 1.51
CA GLY A 56 7.49 -10.42 2.06
C GLY A 56 8.69 -9.49 1.83
N CYS A 57 8.70 -8.71 0.74
CA CYS A 57 9.71 -7.67 0.54
C CYS A 57 9.54 -6.51 1.52
N CYS A 58 8.31 -6.09 1.78
CA CYS A 58 8.00 -5.01 2.73
C CYS A 58 8.35 -5.41 4.16
N ILE A 59 7.98 -6.60 4.60
CA ILE A 59 8.34 -7.13 5.93
C ILE A 59 9.86 -7.10 6.14
N LYS A 60 10.65 -7.52 5.14
CA LYS A 60 12.12 -7.48 5.20
C LYS A 60 12.67 -6.06 5.20
N HIS A 61 12.04 -5.13 4.48
CA HIS A 61 12.44 -3.72 4.43
C HIS A 61 12.18 -3.02 5.76
N ASP A 62 10.99 -3.21 6.34
CA ASP A 62 10.63 -2.69 7.66
C ASP A 62 11.58 -3.24 8.73
N LYS A 63 11.89 -4.55 8.69
CA LYS A 63 12.89 -5.12 9.58
C LYS A 63 14.28 -4.50 9.38
N CYS A 64 14.72 -4.27 8.14
CA CYS A 64 15.99 -3.62 7.85
C CYS A 64 16.04 -2.18 8.40
N TYR A 65 14.90 -1.49 8.35
CA TYR A 65 14.69 -0.19 8.96
C TYR A 65 14.73 -0.27 10.48
N ASP A 66 14.07 -1.23 11.12
CA ASP A 66 14.10 -1.43 12.58
C ASP A 66 15.52 -1.75 13.06
N ASP A 67 16.25 -2.59 12.31
CA ASP A 67 17.63 -2.98 12.58
C ASP A 67 18.65 -1.86 12.25
N GLN A 68 18.18 -0.72 11.71
CA GLN A 68 19.00 0.46 11.37
C GLN A 68 20.23 0.13 10.50
N MET A 69 20.08 -0.76 9.51
CA MET A 69 21.19 -1.22 8.66
C MET A 69 21.66 -0.19 7.61
N GLY A 70 21.13 1.04 7.65
CA GLY A 70 21.40 2.11 6.70
C GLY A 70 20.34 2.20 5.60
N ARG A 71 19.67 3.36 5.50
CA ARG A 71 18.54 3.58 4.58
C ARG A 71 18.83 3.16 3.15
N LYS A 72 19.94 3.60 2.57
CA LYS A 72 20.31 3.27 1.19
C LYS A 72 20.42 1.76 0.97
N PHE A 73 21.05 1.05 1.91
CA PHE A 73 21.20 -0.40 1.84
C PHE A 73 19.84 -1.10 1.89
N CYS A 74 18.97 -0.67 2.81
CA CYS A 74 17.61 -1.20 2.93
C CYS A 74 16.79 -0.94 1.66
N ASP A 75 16.80 0.29 1.14
CA ASP A 75 16.08 0.67 -0.09
C ASP A 75 16.57 -0.14 -1.30
N ASP A 76 17.89 -0.29 -1.47
CA ASP A 76 18.45 -1.06 -2.59
C ASP A 76 18.11 -2.56 -2.50
N THR A 77 18.11 -3.11 -1.29
CA THR A 77 17.72 -4.50 -1.03
C THR A 77 16.23 -4.71 -1.31
N PHE A 78 15.38 -3.77 -0.90
CA PHE A 78 13.95 -3.79 -1.19
C PHE A 78 13.67 -3.70 -2.70
N CYS A 79 14.30 -2.75 -3.39
CA CYS A 79 14.18 -2.61 -4.84
C CYS A 79 14.59 -3.90 -5.58
N SER A 80 15.64 -4.58 -5.10
CA SER A 80 16.09 -5.85 -5.68
C SER A 80 15.12 -7.00 -5.38
N CYS A 81 14.47 -6.99 -4.21
CA CYS A 81 13.45 -7.98 -3.83
C CYS A 81 12.21 -7.90 -4.73
N LEU A 82 11.85 -6.69 -5.17
CA LEU A 82 10.69 -6.45 -6.05
C LEU A 82 10.91 -6.87 -7.52
N ASP A 83 12.08 -7.41 -7.89
CA ASP A 83 12.34 -7.94 -9.24
C ASP A 83 11.71 -9.33 -9.44
N VAL A 84 10.38 -9.38 -9.36
CA VAL A 84 9.54 -10.57 -9.52
C VAL A 84 8.96 -10.66 -10.95
N ARG A 85 9.53 -11.56 -11.76
CA ARG A 85 9.25 -11.80 -13.19
C ARG A 85 7.76 -11.80 -13.58
N SER A 86 7.22 -10.62 -13.85
CA SER A 86 5.88 -10.36 -14.38
C SER A 86 5.86 -9.00 -15.09
N ASP A 87 5.38 -8.93 -16.33
CA ASP A 87 5.54 -7.73 -17.17
C ASP A 87 4.89 -6.46 -16.59
N VAL A 88 3.73 -6.56 -15.91
CA VAL A 88 3.09 -5.38 -15.29
C VAL A 88 3.71 -5.07 -13.93
N CYS A 89 3.94 -6.12 -13.13
CA CYS A 89 4.40 -5.96 -11.75
C CYS A 89 5.87 -5.50 -11.67
N ASN A 90 6.73 -5.97 -12.58
CA ASN A 90 8.12 -5.54 -12.65
C ASN A 90 8.33 -4.23 -13.39
N ASN A 91 7.53 -3.91 -14.42
CA ASN A 91 7.78 -2.69 -15.20
C ASN A 91 7.07 -1.46 -14.62
N GLU A 92 6.02 -1.63 -13.82
CA GLU A 92 5.27 -0.50 -13.24
C GLU A 92 5.35 -0.49 -11.71
N ASN A 93 4.86 -1.54 -11.04
CA ASN A 93 4.69 -1.52 -9.58
C ASN A 93 6.03 -1.57 -8.83
N GLY A 94 6.94 -2.46 -9.22
CA GLY A 94 8.28 -2.55 -8.63
C GLY A 94 9.04 -1.21 -8.65
N PRO A 95 9.20 -0.55 -9.81
CA PRO A 95 9.82 0.76 -9.93
C PRO A 95 9.09 1.85 -9.15
N LEU A 96 7.76 1.81 -9.10
CA LEU A 96 6.95 2.75 -8.30
C LEU A 96 7.27 2.61 -6.80
N PHE A 97 7.16 1.41 -6.24
CA PHE A 97 7.44 1.15 -4.82
C PHE A 97 8.90 1.47 -4.48
N CYS A 98 9.85 1.05 -5.31
CA CYS A 98 11.26 1.39 -5.16
C CYS A 98 11.52 2.92 -5.15
N GLY A 99 10.86 3.66 -6.05
CA GLY A 99 10.96 5.12 -6.09
C GLY A 99 10.38 5.79 -4.84
N MET A 100 9.24 5.31 -4.35
CA MET A 100 8.58 5.86 -3.16
C MET A 100 9.45 5.74 -1.91
N VAL A 101 10.04 4.58 -1.63
CA VAL A 101 10.88 4.40 -0.43
C VAL A 101 12.15 5.26 -0.50
N ARG A 102 12.78 5.39 -1.67
CA ARG A 102 13.99 6.22 -1.83
C ARG A 102 13.71 7.71 -1.64
N GLN A 103 12.53 8.17 -2.09
CA GLN A 103 12.16 9.57 -2.03
C GLN A 103 11.63 9.99 -0.65
N PHE A 104 10.74 9.18 -0.07
CA PHE A 104 9.96 9.51 1.13
C PHE A 104 10.30 8.66 2.36
N GLY A 105 11.06 7.58 2.21
CA GLY A 105 11.35 6.65 3.29
C GLY A 105 12.30 7.15 4.38
N LEU A 106 12.87 8.36 4.27
CA LEU A 106 13.77 8.90 5.30
C LEU A 106 13.10 9.00 6.67
N GLU A 107 11.90 9.55 6.72
CA GLU A 107 11.19 9.74 7.99
C GLU A 107 10.84 8.39 8.63
N ALA A 108 10.36 7.44 7.82
CA ALA A 108 10.07 6.08 8.26
C ALA A 108 11.33 5.39 8.83
N TYR A 109 12.47 5.52 8.15
CA TYR A 109 13.76 4.98 8.61
C TYR A 109 14.23 5.62 9.93
N LEU A 110 14.08 6.93 10.09
CA LEU A 110 14.48 7.60 11.33
C LEU A 110 13.58 7.19 12.50
N ARG A 111 12.27 7.07 12.24
CA ARG A 111 11.27 6.69 13.24
C ARG A 111 11.43 5.25 13.74
N SER A 112 11.86 4.33 12.88
CA SER A 112 12.16 2.95 13.30
C SER A 112 13.37 2.86 14.24
N GLY A 113 14.31 3.81 14.13
CA GLY A 113 15.60 3.80 14.85
C GLY A 113 15.61 4.24 16.31
N ASN A 114 14.47 4.26 17.01
CA ASN A 114 14.33 4.79 18.37
C ASN A 114 14.91 6.22 18.56
N ASN A 115 14.95 7.00 17.47
CA ASN A 115 15.36 8.40 17.53
C ASN A 115 14.21 9.22 18.14
N THR A 116 14.48 9.98 19.19
CA THR A 116 13.47 10.86 19.78
C THR A 116 12.99 11.89 18.75
N SER A 117 11.69 12.22 18.74
CA SER A 117 11.10 13.10 17.73
C SER A 117 11.81 14.45 17.59
N SER A 118 12.40 14.98 18.66
CA SER A 118 13.21 16.21 18.62
C SER A 118 14.52 16.07 17.83
N ASN A 119 15.18 14.91 17.89
CA ASN A 119 16.38 14.64 17.10
C ASN A 119 16.03 14.41 15.62
N ILE A 120 14.87 13.81 15.35
CA ILE A 120 14.38 13.58 13.98
C ILE A 120 14.13 14.90 13.26
N THR A 121 13.46 15.89 13.89
CA THR A 121 13.19 17.20 13.28
C THR A 121 14.48 17.89 12.84
N LEU A 122 15.51 17.88 13.69
CA LEU A 122 16.81 18.50 13.39
C LEU A 122 17.54 17.80 12.22
N ILE A 123 17.50 16.47 12.16
CA ILE A 123 18.11 15.69 11.08
C ILE A 123 17.37 15.92 9.75
N ILE A 124 16.03 16.03 9.80
CA ILE A 124 15.21 16.27 8.60
C ILE A 124 15.45 17.68 8.04
N GLU A 125 15.54 18.70 8.90
CA GLU A 125 15.81 20.08 8.50
C GLU A 125 17.17 20.21 7.80
N GLU A 126 18.21 19.55 8.31
CA GLU A 126 19.55 19.55 7.71
C GLU A 126 19.56 18.89 6.32
N GLN A 127 18.79 17.81 6.12
CA GLN A 127 18.70 17.11 4.83
C GLN A 127 17.78 17.79 3.82
N GLN A 128 16.76 18.54 4.27
CA GLN A 128 15.88 19.31 3.40
C GLN A 128 16.58 20.55 2.83
N GLN A 129 17.49 21.18 3.59
CA GLN A 129 18.28 22.32 3.10
C GLN A 129 19.15 21.93 1.90
N VAL A 130 19.72 20.72 1.86
CA VAL A 130 20.49 20.20 0.71
C VAL A 130 19.61 19.88 -0.50
N ARG A 131 18.34 19.44 -0.28
CA ARG A 131 17.37 19.13 -1.35
C ARG A 131 16.68 20.37 -1.94
N SER A 132 16.72 21.52 -1.27
CA SER A 132 16.06 22.76 -1.69
C SER A 132 16.57 23.39 -3.01
N ARG A 133 17.62 22.82 -3.62
CA ARG A 133 18.05 23.14 -4.99
C ARG A 133 17.44 22.25 -6.10
N ALA A 134 16.53 21.32 -5.77
CA ALA A 134 15.83 20.50 -6.77
C ALA A 134 14.39 20.99 -7.02
N HIS A 135 14.25 22.14 -7.68
CA HIS A 135 12.96 22.71 -8.10
C HIS A 135 12.34 21.99 -9.33
N VAL A 136 12.43 20.65 -9.38
CA VAL A 136 12.09 19.82 -10.57
C VAL A 136 11.00 18.77 -10.29
N LEU A 137 10.65 18.46 -9.04
CA LEU A 137 9.85 17.25 -8.73
C LEU A 137 8.37 17.45 -8.35
N LYS A 138 7.87 18.70 -8.22
CA LYS A 138 6.41 18.95 -8.04
C LYS A 138 5.59 18.35 -9.19
N GLY A 139 6.12 18.38 -10.42
CA GLY A 139 5.42 17.86 -11.60
C GLY A 139 5.29 16.33 -11.64
N SER A 140 6.28 15.59 -11.12
CA SER A 140 6.25 14.13 -11.13
C SER A 140 5.31 13.58 -10.06
N PHE A 141 5.30 14.20 -8.88
CA PHE A 141 4.42 13.82 -7.77
C PHE A 141 2.94 14.16 -8.06
N GLN A 142 2.66 15.33 -8.65
CA GLN A 142 1.32 15.68 -9.13
C GLN A 142 0.86 14.69 -10.20
N ARG A 143 1.77 14.21 -11.06
CA ARG A 143 1.45 13.23 -12.11
C ARG A 143 1.22 11.83 -11.53
N LEU A 144 1.92 11.43 -10.47
CA LEU A 144 1.69 10.18 -9.75
C LEU A 144 0.34 10.20 -9.02
N ILE A 145 0.08 11.28 -8.27
CA ILE A 145 -1.19 11.53 -7.60
C ILE A 145 -2.33 11.55 -8.64
N SER A 146 -2.19 12.30 -9.73
CA SER A 146 -3.19 12.32 -10.81
C SER A 146 -3.37 10.96 -11.50
N LYS A 147 -2.33 10.12 -11.61
CA LYS A 147 -2.46 8.74 -12.10
C LYS A 147 -3.24 7.88 -11.09
N MET A 148 -2.93 7.97 -9.80
CA MET A 148 -3.66 7.29 -8.73
C MET A 148 -5.15 7.73 -8.68
N TYR A 149 -5.42 9.03 -8.79
CA TYR A 149 -6.79 9.55 -8.89
C TYR A 149 -7.49 9.17 -10.20
N ALA A 150 -6.79 9.17 -11.35
CA ALA A 150 -7.37 8.78 -12.64
C ALA A 150 -7.70 7.28 -12.72
N MET A 151 -6.89 6.41 -12.10
CA MET A 151 -7.19 4.98 -11.96
C MET A 151 -8.43 4.76 -11.09
N ASN A 152 -8.57 5.52 -9.99
CA ASN A 152 -9.79 5.51 -9.17
C ASN A 152 -11.04 6.06 -9.90
N ASN A 153 -10.91 7.09 -10.73
CA ASN A 153 -12.04 7.66 -11.47
C ASN A 153 -12.54 6.74 -12.60
N LYS A 154 -11.63 6.10 -13.34
CA LYS A 154 -11.99 5.04 -14.30
C LYS A 154 -12.68 3.85 -13.61
N ARG A 155 -12.27 3.53 -12.38
CA ARG A 155 -12.87 2.47 -11.56
C ARG A 155 -14.30 2.80 -11.10
N CYS A 156 -14.62 4.07 -10.81
CA CYS A 156 -16.00 4.48 -10.54
C CYS A 156 -16.90 4.21 -11.76
N SER A 157 -16.43 4.54 -12.97
CA SER A 157 -17.18 4.26 -14.21
C SER A 157 -17.31 2.77 -14.54
N ILE A 158 -16.32 1.94 -14.20
CA ILE A 158 -16.36 0.48 -14.41
C ILE A 158 -17.27 -0.22 -13.39
N ILE A 159 -17.23 0.17 -12.11
CA ILE A 159 -18.15 -0.38 -11.09
C ILE A 159 -19.61 -0.03 -11.42
N TYR A 160 -19.88 1.17 -11.92
CA TYR A 160 -21.22 1.56 -12.40
C TYR A 160 -21.69 0.80 -13.65
N SER A 161 -20.80 0.12 -14.39
CA SER A 161 -21.17 -0.65 -15.58
C SER A 161 -21.24 -2.17 -15.35
N ILE A 162 -20.77 -2.67 -14.20
CA ILE A 162 -20.82 -4.10 -13.83
C ILE A 162 -21.95 -4.40 -12.83
N SER A 163 -22.48 -3.40 -12.12
CA SER A 163 -23.72 -3.56 -11.33
C SER A 163 -24.95 -3.22 -12.19
N PRO A 164 -25.81 -4.18 -12.56
CA PRO A 164 -27.13 -3.81 -13.05
C PRO A 164 -27.88 -3.09 -11.90
N PRO A 165 -28.76 -2.11 -12.19
CA PRO A 165 -29.56 -1.47 -11.16
C PRO A 165 -30.44 -2.54 -10.50
N SER A 166 -30.11 -2.93 -9.28
CA SER A 166 -31.09 -3.54 -8.39
C SER A 166 -32.09 -2.46 -8.03
N ASN A 167 -33.22 -2.46 -8.72
CA ASN A 167 -34.38 -1.63 -8.40
C ASN A 167 -34.79 -1.86 -6.93
N CYS A 168 -34.88 -0.76 -6.18
CA CYS A 168 -35.92 -0.62 -5.17
C CYS A 168 -37.20 -0.13 -5.87
#